data_AF-A0A2E7MSW5-F1
#
_entry.id   AF-A0A2E7MSW5-F1
#
_cell.length_a   1.000
_cell.length_b   1.000
_cell.length_c   1.000
_cell.angle_alpha   90.00
_cell.angle_beta   90.00
_cell.angle_gamma   90.00
#
_symmetry.space_group_name_H-M   'P 1'
#
loop_
_entity.id
_entity.type
_entity.pdbx_description
1 polymer ?
#
loop_
_entity_poly.entity_id
_entity_poly.type
_entity_poly.pdbx_seq_one_letter_code
_entity_poly.pdbx_strand_id
1 'polypeptide(L)'
;MLGEINGLNNGRKLFYDDKSRKNRTTTNLGIKNTKLSTSASILLVVGFFSIFYFIPLGKILWYGLSPDNISTVFGRSGTWKVIWFTLWQATISTVLSLCVGIFISNILSRFNFRGRGVLRVLATIPFVMPTVVVASAFLSLNKIFQLEQSIFDLEGTPLGIIVAHIFF
;
A
#
# COMPACT_ATOMS: atom_id res chain seq x y z
N MET A 1 30.65 -86.83 -5.62
CA MET A 1 29.65 -86.94 -4.53
C MET A 1 29.03 -85.57 -4.33
N LEU A 2 27.70 -85.53 -4.34
CA LEU A 2 26.85 -84.34 -4.33
C LEU A 2 27.00 -83.54 -3.03
N GLY A 3 27.10 -82.22 -3.14
CA GLY A 3 27.06 -81.29 -2.01
C GLY A 3 26.46 -79.96 -2.47
N GLU A 4 25.36 -79.59 -1.82
CA GLU A 4 24.44 -78.49 -2.10
C GLU A 4 25.08 -77.11 -2.32
N ILE A 5 24.52 -76.35 -3.26
CA ILE A 5 24.38 -74.89 -3.18
C ILE A 5 23.15 -74.46 -4.00
N ASN A 6 21.95 -74.61 -3.44
CA ASN A 6 20.72 -74.08 -4.05
C ASN A 6 19.79 -73.44 -2.99
N GLY A 7 20.36 -72.61 -2.11
CA GLY A 7 19.64 -71.96 -1.02
C GLY A 7 19.63 -70.42 -1.03
N LEU A 8 20.20 -69.74 -2.02
CA LEU A 8 20.44 -68.27 -1.93
C LEU A 8 19.85 -67.43 -3.06
N ASN A 9 18.89 -67.94 -3.84
CA ASN A 9 18.25 -67.15 -4.89
C ASN A 9 16.72 -67.09 -4.75
N ASN A 10 16.22 -66.78 -3.56
CA ASN A 10 14.80 -66.45 -3.40
C ASN A 10 14.50 -65.25 -2.48
N GLY A 11 15.53 -64.55 -1.98
CA GLY A 11 15.36 -63.39 -1.10
C GLY A 11 15.15 -62.05 -1.80
N ARG A 12 15.28 -61.96 -3.13
CA ARG A 12 15.26 -60.67 -3.87
C ARG A 12 14.03 -60.44 -4.75
N LYS A 13 12.98 -61.27 -4.63
CA LYS A 13 11.69 -61.06 -5.32
C LYS A 13 10.54 -60.64 -4.40
N LEU A 14 10.78 -60.51 -3.09
CA LEU A 14 9.76 -60.16 -2.09
C LEU A 14 9.70 -58.68 -1.71
N PHE A 15 10.62 -57.84 -2.20
CA PHE A 15 10.69 -56.41 -1.90
C PHE A 15 10.52 -55.50 -3.13
N TYR A 16 9.90 -56.04 -4.19
CA TYR A 16 9.54 -55.25 -5.37
C TYR A 16 8.23 -55.76 -5.97
N ASP A 17 7.17 -55.86 -5.16
CA ASP A 17 5.80 -55.88 -5.69
C ASP A 17 5.36 -54.42 -5.89
N ASP A 18 5.81 -53.83 -7.00
CA ASP A 18 5.44 -52.48 -7.48
C ASP A 18 4.00 -52.46 -8.02
N LYS A 19 3.05 -52.99 -7.25
CA LYS A 19 1.61 -52.86 -7.54
C LYS A 19 1.03 -51.52 -7.08
N SER A 20 1.76 -50.75 -6.28
CA SER A 20 1.33 -49.41 -5.84
C SER A 20 1.48 -48.34 -6.94
N ARG A 21 2.33 -48.56 -7.97
CA ARG A 21 2.41 -47.66 -9.14
C ARG A 21 1.21 -47.75 -10.09
N LYS A 22 0.53 -48.90 -10.15
CA LYS A 22 -0.51 -49.15 -11.17
C LYS A 22 -1.85 -48.50 -10.85
N ASN A 23 -2.09 -48.16 -9.58
CA ASN A 23 -3.25 -47.38 -9.11
C ASN A 23 -2.96 -45.88 -8.99
N ARG A 24 -1.85 -45.39 -9.56
CA ARG A 24 -1.78 -43.98 -9.99
C ARG A 24 -2.59 -43.84 -11.29
N THR A 25 -3.84 -44.30 -11.21
CA THR A 25 -4.92 -43.91 -12.09
C THR A 25 -4.80 -42.40 -12.17
N THR A 26 -4.56 -41.97 -13.39
CA THR A 26 -4.72 -40.61 -13.86
C THR A 26 -6.03 -40.06 -13.30
N THR A 27 -6.01 -39.48 -12.10
CA THR A 27 -6.87 -38.36 -11.78
C THR A 27 -6.36 -37.24 -12.66
N ASN A 28 -6.76 -37.34 -13.92
CA ASN A 28 -7.02 -36.23 -14.81
C ASN A 28 -8.10 -35.42 -14.07
N LEU A 29 -7.72 -34.76 -12.97
CA LEU A 29 -8.40 -33.57 -12.50
C LEU A 29 -8.31 -32.68 -13.70
N GLY A 30 -9.42 -32.62 -14.45
CA GLY A 30 -9.54 -31.85 -15.66
C GLY A 30 -9.34 -30.38 -15.33
N ILE A 31 -8.09 -29.97 -15.18
CA ILE A 31 -7.62 -28.59 -15.24
C ILE A 31 -7.66 -28.22 -16.73
N LYS A 32 -8.85 -28.29 -17.33
CA LYS A 32 -9.11 -27.76 -18.67
C LYS A 32 -10.04 -26.53 -18.61
N ASN A 33 -10.59 -26.21 -17.43
CA ASN A 33 -11.46 -25.05 -17.19
C ASN A 33 -10.95 -24.02 -16.18
N THR A 34 -9.74 -24.16 -15.60
CA THR A 34 -9.22 -23.17 -14.65
C THR A 34 -8.93 -21.83 -15.31
N LYS A 35 -8.38 -21.80 -16.54
CA LYS A 35 -8.20 -20.55 -17.28
C LYS A 35 -9.54 -19.82 -17.49
N LEU A 36 -10.60 -20.54 -17.83
CA LEU A 36 -11.93 -19.93 -18.04
C LEU A 36 -12.56 -19.45 -16.74
N SER A 37 -12.47 -20.24 -15.66
CA SER A 37 -12.97 -19.84 -14.34
C SER A 37 -12.18 -18.66 -13.74
N THR A 38 -10.85 -18.64 -13.88
CA THR A 38 -10.00 -17.54 -13.43
C THR A 38 -10.26 -16.28 -14.23
N SER A 39 -10.39 -16.39 -15.56
CA SER A 39 -10.79 -15.25 -16.40
C SER A 39 -12.16 -14.71 -16.01
N ALA A 40 -13.13 -15.58 -15.70
CA ALA A 40 -14.45 -15.16 -15.24
C ALA A 40 -14.41 -14.45 -13.88
N SER A 41 -13.62 -14.93 -12.92
CA SER A 41 -13.43 -14.27 -11.62
C SER A 41 -12.76 -12.90 -11.77
N ILE A 42 -11.74 -12.77 -12.62
CA ILE A 42 -11.09 -11.48 -12.89
C ILE A 42 -12.07 -10.51 -13.55
N LEU A 43 -12.84 -10.96 -14.54
CA LEU A 43 -13.85 -10.14 -15.21
C LEU A 43 -14.92 -9.65 -14.24
N LEU A 44 -15.36 -10.50 -13.32
CA LEU A 44 -16.33 -10.13 -12.28
C LEU A 44 -15.74 -9.08 -11.35
N VAL A 45 -14.53 -9.29 -10.83
CA VAL A 45 -13.87 -8.36 -9.90
C VAL A 45 -13.60 -7.02 -10.58
N VAL A 46 -12.99 -7.03 -11.77
CA VAL A 46 -12.69 -5.82 -12.54
C VAL A 46 -13.97 -5.11 -12.95
N GLY A 47 -14.99 -5.84 -13.39
CA GLY A 47 -16.29 -5.30 -13.74
C GLY A 47 -16.97 -4.62 -12.54
N PHE A 48 -17.00 -5.28 -11.40
CA PHE A 48 -17.54 -4.73 -10.15
C PHE A 48 -16.82 -3.44 -9.74
N PHE A 49 -15.48 -3.45 -9.67
CA PHE A 49 -14.70 -2.25 -9.31
C PHE A 49 -14.86 -1.14 -10.34
N SER A 50 -14.90 -1.48 -11.64
CA SER A 50 -15.09 -0.49 -12.69
C SER A 50 -16.46 0.18 -12.58
N ILE A 51 -17.53 -0.60 -12.42
CA ILE A 51 -18.89 -0.06 -12.26
C ILE A 51 -18.94 0.84 -11.02
N PHE A 52 -18.41 0.37 -9.89
CA PHE A 52 -18.46 1.11 -8.63
C PHE A 52 -17.60 2.38 -8.64
N TYR A 53 -16.51 2.41 -9.42
CA TYR A 53 -15.63 3.58 -9.55
C TYR A 53 -16.14 4.56 -10.59
N PHE A 54 -16.44 4.09 -11.81
CA PHE A 54 -16.79 4.94 -12.94
C PHE A 54 -18.20 5.52 -12.87
N ILE A 55 -19.17 4.85 -12.23
CA ILE A 55 -20.51 5.43 -12.05
C ILE A 55 -20.47 6.72 -11.20
N PRO A 56 -19.94 6.73 -9.96
CA PRO A 56 -19.90 7.95 -9.16
C PRO A 56 -19.00 9.00 -9.79
N LEU A 57 -17.85 8.62 -10.36
CA LEU A 57 -16.99 9.56 -11.09
C LEU A 57 -17.70 10.21 -12.28
N GLY A 58 -18.38 9.41 -13.09
CA GLY A 58 -19.17 9.88 -14.23
C GLY A 58 -20.29 10.82 -13.79
N LYS A 59 -20.98 10.50 -12.69
CA LYS A 59 -22.00 11.39 -12.09
C LYS A 59 -21.39 12.71 -11.65
N ILE A 60 -20.28 12.69 -10.91
CA ILE A 60 -19.59 13.90 -10.43
C ILE A 60 -19.14 14.77 -11.61
N LEU A 61 -18.54 14.15 -12.63
CA LEU A 61 -18.13 14.85 -13.85
C LEU A 61 -19.33 15.45 -14.59
N TRP A 62 -20.44 14.71 -14.71
CA TRP A 62 -21.65 15.21 -15.38
C TRP A 62 -22.23 16.45 -14.66
N TYR A 63 -22.32 16.39 -13.34
CA TYR A 63 -22.80 17.53 -12.54
C TYR A 63 -21.80 18.71 -12.56
N GLY A 64 -20.50 18.42 -12.48
CA GLY A 64 -19.45 19.44 -12.45
C GLY A 64 -19.19 20.12 -13.80
N LEU A 65 -19.35 19.40 -14.92
CA LEU A 65 -19.12 19.91 -16.28
C LEU A 65 -20.36 20.60 -16.88
N SER A 66 -21.44 20.77 -16.12
CA SER A 66 -22.57 21.57 -16.59
C SER A 66 -22.12 23.01 -16.90
N PRO A 67 -22.43 23.58 -18.08
CA PRO A 67 -21.92 24.89 -18.54
C PRO A 67 -22.12 26.05 -17.55
N ASP A 68 -23.23 26.01 -16.80
CA ASP A 68 -23.55 27.00 -15.78
C ASP A 68 -22.63 26.90 -14.54
N ASN A 69 -22.22 25.69 -14.17
CA ASN A 69 -21.31 25.44 -13.05
C ASN A 69 -19.85 25.80 -13.42
N ILE A 70 -19.44 25.51 -14.65
CA ILE A 70 -18.09 25.85 -15.14
C ILE A 70 -17.91 27.37 -15.12
N SER A 71 -18.80 28.11 -15.80
CA SER A 71 -18.67 29.58 -15.92
C SER A 71 -18.68 30.29 -14.57
N THR A 72 -19.51 29.84 -13.63
CA THR A 72 -19.60 30.40 -12.27
C THR A 72 -18.37 30.10 -11.42
N VAL A 73 -17.75 28.91 -11.55
CA VAL A 73 -16.53 28.53 -10.82
C VAL A 73 -15.30 29.27 -11.35
N PHE A 74 -15.16 29.38 -12.67
CA PHE A 74 -14.06 30.10 -13.31
C PHE A 74 -14.15 31.63 -13.14
N GLY A 75 -15.37 32.17 -13.00
CA GLY A 75 -15.60 33.60 -12.74
C GLY A 75 -15.35 34.03 -11.29
N ARG A 76 -15.23 33.09 -10.34
CA ARG A 76 -14.91 33.40 -8.93
C ARG A 76 -13.41 33.54 -8.73
N SER A 77 -12.95 34.73 -8.32
CA SER A 77 -11.54 34.98 -8.00
C SER A 77 -10.98 34.08 -6.89
N GLY A 78 -11.85 33.64 -5.96
CA GLY A 78 -11.50 32.71 -4.89
C GLY A 78 -10.98 31.36 -5.41
N THR A 79 -11.54 30.84 -6.50
CA THR A 79 -11.12 29.55 -7.09
C THR A 79 -9.66 29.59 -7.53
N TRP A 80 -9.28 30.65 -8.26
CA TRP A 80 -7.91 30.84 -8.74
C TRP A 80 -6.91 31.03 -7.61
N LYS A 81 -7.31 31.73 -6.53
CA LYS A 81 -6.46 31.91 -5.35
C LYS A 81 -6.16 30.57 -4.66
N VAL A 82 -7.16 29.71 -4.53
CA VAL A 82 -7.00 28.37 -3.92
C VAL A 82 -6.14 27.47 -4.81
N ILE A 83 -6.38 27.47 -6.13
CA ILE A 83 -5.58 26.70 -7.08
C ILE A 83 -4.11 27.13 -7.01
N TRP A 84 -3.84 28.43 -7.05
CA TRP A 84 -2.47 28.96 -6.99
C TRP A 84 -1.78 28.65 -5.66
N PHE A 85 -2.50 28.81 -4.55
CA PHE A 85 -2.01 28.46 -3.21
C PHE A 85 -1.61 26.99 -3.13
N THR A 86 -2.49 26.09 -3.60
CA THR A 86 -2.24 24.64 -3.58
C THR A 86 -1.08 24.27 -4.50
N LEU A 87 -0.98 24.89 -5.69
CA LEU A 87 0.04 24.55 -6.67
C LEU A 87 1.44 24.94 -6.19
N TRP A 88 1.62 26.18 -5.72
CA TRP A 88 2.90 26.62 -5.18
C TRP A 88 3.29 25.84 -3.93
N GLN A 89 2.32 25.58 -3.04
CA GLN A 89 2.56 24.79 -1.82
C GLN A 89 2.97 23.35 -2.15
N ALA A 90 2.26 22.69 -3.07
CA ALA A 90 2.59 21.31 -3.48
C ALA A 90 3.96 21.26 -4.16
N THR A 91 4.30 22.28 -4.95
CA THR A 91 5.61 22.39 -5.62
C THR A 91 6.74 22.54 -4.60
N ILE A 92 6.61 23.47 -3.63
CA ILE A 92 7.58 23.61 -2.55
C ILE A 92 7.73 22.30 -1.78
N SER A 93 6.62 21.68 -1.40
CA SER A 93 6.62 20.43 -0.63
C SER A 93 7.33 19.31 -1.38
N THR A 94 7.06 19.18 -2.69
CA THR A 94 7.72 18.19 -3.55
C THR A 94 9.22 18.44 -3.62
N VAL A 95 9.65 19.69 -3.85
CA VAL A 95 11.07 20.03 -3.93
C VAL A 95 11.77 19.78 -2.60
N LEU A 96 11.16 20.20 -1.48
CA LEU A 96 11.74 19.99 -0.15
C LEU A 96 11.85 18.49 0.18
N SER A 97 10.80 17.71 -0.13
CA SER A 97 10.79 16.26 0.03
C SER A 97 11.86 15.58 -0.81
N LEU A 98 12.04 16.00 -2.07
CA LEU A 98 13.12 15.51 -2.92
C LEU A 98 14.50 15.86 -2.34
N CYS A 99 14.73 17.10 -1.93
CA CYS A 99 16.00 17.52 -1.33
C CYS A 99 16.33 16.70 -0.07
N VAL A 100 15.36 16.53 0.83
CA VAL A 100 15.50 15.74 2.06
C VAL A 100 15.70 14.26 1.74
N GLY A 101 14.90 13.70 0.83
CA GLY A 101 15.00 12.30 0.41
C GLY A 101 16.34 11.98 -0.25
N ILE A 102 16.84 12.86 -1.13
CA ILE A 102 18.16 12.75 -1.75
C ILE A 102 19.25 12.87 -0.68
N PHE A 103 19.14 13.83 0.24
CA PHE A 103 20.12 14.01 1.32
C PHE A 103 20.20 12.78 2.23
N ILE A 104 19.05 12.27 2.70
CA ILE A 104 18.96 11.05 3.51
C ILE A 104 19.50 9.85 2.74
N SER A 105 19.11 9.67 1.47
CA SER A 105 19.57 8.57 0.63
C SER A 105 21.09 8.59 0.43
N ASN A 106 21.68 9.77 0.18
CA ASN A 106 23.12 9.94 0.02
C ASN A 106 23.88 9.58 1.31
N ILE A 107 23.38 10.02 2.47
CA ILE A 107 23.96 9.66 3.78
C ILE A 107 23.84 8.15 4.04
N LEU A 108 22.67 7.56 3.79
CA LEU A 108 22.40 6.16 4.05
C LEU A 108 23.20 5.23 3.13
N SER A 109 23.44 5.66 1.88
CA SER A 109 24.20 4.93 0.88
C SER A 109 25.70 4.95 1.15
N ARG A 110 26.23 6.03 1.74
CA ARG A 110 27.68 6.18 1.96
C ARG A 110 28.14 5.79 3.37
N PHE A 111 27.25 5.80 4.38
CA PHE A 111 27.64 5.50 5.76
C PHE A 111 26.87 4.32 6.37
N ASN A 112 27.62 3.30 6.78
CA ASN A 112 27.09 2.13 7.48
C ASN A 112 26.81 2.42 8.98
N PHE A 113 25.84 3.28 9.32
CA PHE A 113 25.52 3.59 10.72
C PHE A 113 24.61 2.54 11.39
N ARG A 114 24.76 2.37 12.72
CA ARG A 114 23.91 1.52 13.59
C ARG A 114 22.48 2.09 13.77
N GLY A 115 22.24 3.37 13.46
CA GLY A 115 20.95 4.07 13.62
C GLY A 115 19.98 3.99 12.42
N ARG A 116 20.30 3.24 11.38
CA ARG A 116 19.51 3.18 10.13
C ARG A 116 18.10 2.63 10.32
N GLY A 117 17.92 1.73 11.29
CA GLY A 117 16.59 1.22 11.66
C GLY A 117 15.69 2.30 12.25
N VAL A 118 16.25 3.18 13.10
CA VAL A 118 15.50 4.26 13.74
C VAL A 118 15.03 5.30 12.72
N LEU A 119 15.91 5.76 11.83
CA LEU A 119 15.52 6.69 10.76
C LEU A 119 14.42 6.13 9.85
N ARG A 120 14.51 4.85 9.51
CA ARG A 120 13.50 4.16 8.70
C ARG A 120 12.15 4.08 9.42
N VAL A 121 12.17 3.74 10.70
CA VAL A 121 10.95 3.67 11.52
C VAL A 121 10.33 5.06 11.66
N LEU A 122 11.12 6.09 11.98
CA LEU A 122 10.63 7.47 12.07
C LEU A 122 10.03 7.98 10.75
N ALA A 123 10.64 7.64 9.61
CA ALA A 123 10.10 8.00 8.29
C ALA A 123 8.81 7.23 7.94
N THR A 124 8.60 6.02 8.48
CA THR A 124 7.44 5.20 8.15
C THR A 124 6.27 5.45 9.09
N ILE A 125 6.53 5.77 10.36
CA ILE A 125 5.51 6.05 11.39
C ILE A 125 4.35 6.91 10.89
N PRO A 126 4.56 8.10 10.31
CA PRO A 126 3.45 8.95 9.87
C PRO A 126 2.57 8.27 8.80
N PHE A 127 3.15 7.47 7.90
CA PHE A 127 2.39 6.77 6.86
C PHE A 127 1.52 5.62 7.39
N VAL A 128 1.84 5.10 8.57
CA VAL A 128 1.07 4.00 9.20
C VAL A 128 0.11 4.55 10.26
N MET A 129 0.30 5.79 10.71
CA MET A 129 -0.55 6.43 11.71
C MET A 129 -1.92 6.75 11.11
N PRO A 130 -3.03 6.28 11.71
CA PRO A 130 -4.36 6.76 11.35
C PRO A 130 -4.47 8.27 11.63
N THR A 131 -5.12 9.02 10.74
CA THR A 131 -5.32 10.48 10.89
C THR A 131 -5.94 10.85 12.24
N VAL A 132 -6.85 10.01 12.75
CA VAL A 132 -7.51 10.18 14.05
C VAL A 132 -6.52 10.03 15.22
N VAL A 133 -5.56 9.12 15.10
CA VAL A 133 -4.54 8.89 16.13
C VAL A 133 -3.58 10.08 16.19
N VAL A 134 -3.17 10.61 15.03
CA VAL A 134 -2.32 11.82 14.98
C VAL A 134 -3.04 13.00 15.63
N ALA A 135 -4.31 13.24 15.27
CA ALA A 135 -5.11 14.30 15.89
C ALA A 135 -5.21 14.13 17.42
N SER A 136 -5.45 12.91 17.90
CA SER A 136 -5.52 12.62 19.34
C SER A 136 -4.17 12.82 20.05
N ALA A 137 -3.05 12.46 19.40
CA ALA A 137 -1.72 12.65 19.95
C ALA A 137 -1.38 14.13 20.10
N PHE A 138 -1.73 14.96 19.13
CA PHE A 138 -1.57 16.42 19.22
C PHE A 138 -2.45 17.04 20.31
N LEU A 139 -3.71 16.63 20.42
CA LEU A 139 -4.61 17.09 21.48
C LEU A 139 -4.10 16.69 22.87
N SER A 140 -3.63 15.45 23.02
CA SER A 140 -3.00 14.98 24.25
C SER A 140 -1.70 15.72 24.54
N LEU A 141 -0.86 15.99 23.54
CA LEU A 141 0.37 16.77 23.70
C LEU A 141 0.07 18.19 24.18
N ASN A 142 -0.93 18.87 23.59
CA ASN A 142 -1.32 20.22 23.98
C ASN A 142 -1.78 20.27 25.45
N LYS A 143 -2.55 19.26 25.88
CA LYS A 143 -2.98 19.09 27.28
C LYS A 143 -1.84 18.72 28.23
N ILE A 144 -0.92 17.85 27.82
CA ILE A 144 0.22 17.40 28.64
C ILE A 144 1.21 18.54 28.88
N PHE A 145 1.45 19.37 27.87
CA PHE A 145 2.38 20.49 27.95
C PHE A 145 1.75 21.80 28.46
N GLN A 146 0.44 21.81 28.77
CA GLN A 146 -0.31 22.97 29.28
C GLN A 146 -0.05 24.25 28.46
N LEU A 147 -0.04 24.13 27.14
CA LEU A 147 0.29 25.25 26.24
C LEU A 147 -0.88 26.22 26.02
N GLU A 148 -1.99 26.01 26.73
CA GLU A 148 -3.26 26.78 26.72
C GLU A 148 -3.09 28.29 27.01
N GLN A 149 -1.92 28.74 27.46
CA GLN A 149 -1.63 30.16 27.72
C GLN A 149 -0.30 30.66 27.12
N SER A 150 0.35 29.91 26.23
CA SER A 150 1.65 30.28 25.66
C SER A 150 1.58 30.55 24.14
N ILE A 151 2.57 31.28 23.63
CA ILE A 151 2.83 31.58 22.21
C ILE A 151 3.00 30.32 21.31
N PHE A 152 2.93 29.13 21.91
CA PHE A 152 2.99 27.81 21.28
C PHE A 152 1.65 27.06 21.40
N ASP A 153 0.52 27.74 21.27
CA ASP A 153 -0.76 27.03 21.13
C ASP A 153 -0.75 26.25 19.80
N LEU A 154 -1.04 24.95 19.83
CA LEU A 154 -1.05 24.10 18.63
C LEU A 154 -2.44 24.02 17.98
N GLU A 155 -3.48 24.55 18.64
CA GLU A 155 -4.82 24.65 18.07
C GLU A 155 -4.96 25.97 17.28
N GLY A 156 -5.19 25.86 15.97
CA GLY A 156 -5.49 27.02 15.11
C GLY A 156 -4.31 27.92 14.75
N THR A 157 -3.07 27.58 15.14
CA THR A 157 -1.88 28.40 14.83
C THR A 157 -1.11 27.90 13.60
N PRO A 158 -0.29 28.78 12.96
CA PRO A 158 0.55 28.41 11.81
C PRO A 158 1.54 27.28 12.11
N LEU A 159 2.01 27.14 13.35
CA LEU A 159 2.90 26.05 13.75
C LEU A 159 2.19 24.69 13.78
N GLY A 160 0.95 24.63 14.28
CA GLY A 160 0.13 23.42 14.23
C GLY A 160 -0.10 22.94 12.79
N ILE A 161 -0.33 23.88 11.87
CA ILE A 161 -0.48 23.60 10.43
C ILE A 161 0.81 23.03 9.82
N ILE A 162 1.98 23.59 10.18
CA ILE A 162 3.29 23.13 9.67
C ILE A 162 3.62 21.72 10.19
N VAL A 163 3.37 21.45 11.47
CA VAL A 163 3.65 20.13 12.03
C VAL A 163 2.67 19.08 11.48
N ALA A 164 1.40 19.43 11.29
CA ALA A 164 0.43 18.54 10.65
C ALA A 164 0.87 18.12 9.23
N HIS A 165 1.49 19.03 8.46
CA HIS A 165 2.05 18.75 7.13
C HIS A 165 3.27 17.83 7.14
N ILE A 166 3.92 17.59 8.29
CA ILE A 166 5.02 16.62 8.38
C ILE A 166 4.47 15.18 8.53
N PHE A 167 3.25 15.05 9.04
CA PHE A 167 2.58 13.77 9.24
C PHE A 167 1.70 13.33 8.06
N PHE A 168 1.57 14.16 7.03
CA PHE A 168 0.77 13.90 5.82
C PHE A 168 1.63 14.09 4.57
#